data_AF-A0A2N3W8B4-F1
#
_entry.id   AF-A0A2N3W8B4-F1
#
_cell.length_a   1.000
_cell.length_b   1.000
_cell.length_c   1.000
_cell.angle_alpha   90.00
_cell.angle_beta   90.00
_cell.angle_gamma   90.00
#
_symmetry.space_group_name_H-M   'P 1'
#
loop_
_entity.id
_entity.type
_entity.pdbx_description
1 polymer ?
#
loop_
_entity_poly.entity_id
_entity_poly.type
_entity_poly.pdbx_seq_one_letter_code
_entity_poly.pdbx_strand_id
1 'polypeptide(L)'
;MNTHTIDTSTPVIPADAYDTTAFYADTDAIATVTNTTTPDAVALPSPDASTAELLAAVQEAGHRAVPAPLSETALVARPLLRRAGLPVPDGPLSYAIAPELTVRYAHPAASPVGSAGCLGDDDTLLVTGTLRRVPWARTALAVVVLAAAPSGPVLFTLTPDQAVLTPATNLAEEPRDDLHLAALEIPAAQIRRISPELLDEARLRAALARSALIAGAAERCVDLTVAHTTARTQFGRPLSRFQAVKQEEARLIEEAALVRAAVQAAATPLDTGGAAAHFAVAAAKTQASASAAEIARIAHQLHGALGITRLHPLHLATTRLWSWRDEDGDETYWAHRLARPLTATTLWPALTTTP
;
A
#
# COMPACT_ATOMS: atom_id res chain seq x y z
N MET A 1 17.80 8.95 21.16
CA MET A 1 17.74 7.92 20.12
C MET A 1 16.27 7.57 20.01
N ASN A 2 15.53 8.29 19.18
CA ASN A 2 14.07 8.21 19.14
C ASN A 2 13.67 6.91 18.42
N THR A 3 13.10 5.98 19.16
CA THR A 3 12.53 4.74 18.61
C THR A 3 11.23 5.10 17.91
N HIS A 4 11.23 5.13 16.58
CA HIS A 4 10.01 5.32 15.78
C HIS A 4 9.10 4.11 16.00
N THR A 5 7.84 4.29 16.40
CA THR A 5 6.95 3.17 16.77
C THR A 5 5.57 3.32 16.12
N ILE A 6 4.96 2.19 15.75
CA ILE A 6 3.53 2.06 15.42
C ILE A 6 2.93 1.10 16.45
N ASP A 7 1.91 1.55 17.18
CA ASP A 7 1.18 0.72 18.13
C ASP A 7 0.36 -0.35 17.37
N THR A 8 0.68 -1.62 17.60
CA THR A 8 -0.06 -2.79 17.08
C THR A 8 -0.72 -3.60 18.20
N SER A 9 -0.84 -3.03 19.41
CA SER A 9 -1.22 -3.75 20.65
C SER A 9 -2.69 -4.16 20.71
N THR A 10 -3.53 -3.75 19.76
CA THR A 10 -4.90 -4.28 19.62
C THR A 10 -4.86 -5.53 18.73
N PRO A 11 -5.35 -6.69 19.21
CA PRO A 11 -4.84 -7.99 18.80
C PRO A 11 -5.01 -8.28 17.31
N VAL A 12 -3.91 -8.68 16.67
CA VAL A 12 -3.92 -9.70 15.61
C VAL A 12 -4.45 -10.95 16.28
N ILE A 13 -5.74 -11.26 16.13
CA ILE A 13 -6.33 -12.47 16.69
C ILE A 13 -5.51 -13.69 16.20
N PRO A 14 -4.76 -14.40 17.08
CA PRO A 14 -4.21 -15.71 16.74
C PRO A 14 -5.32 -16.59 16.15
N ALA A 15 -5.02 -17.47 15.19
CA ALA A 15 -6.03 -18.37 14.62
C ALA A 15 -6.76 -19.22 15.70
N ASP A 16 -6.11 -19.35 16.85
CA ASP A 16 -6.42 -20.09 18.06
C ASP A 16 -7.14 -19.25 19.14
N ALA A 17 -7.29 -17.92 18.97
CA ALA A 17 -7.97 -17.03 19.92
C ALA A 17 -9.18 -16.28 19.31
N TYR A 18 -9.80 -16.86 18.28
CA TYR A 18 -11.00 -16.32 17.64
C TYR A 18 -12.23 -16.52 18.54
N ASP A 19 -12.38 -15.66 19.55
CA ASP A 19 -13.58 -15.63 20.40
C ASP A 19 -14.75 -14.95 19.67
N THR A 20 -15.69 -15.78 19.23
CA THR A 20 -16.91 -15.39 18.52
C THR A 20 -17.88 -14.51 19.33
N THR A 21 -17.69 -14.37 20.65
CA THR A 21 -18.60 -13.60 21.52
C THR A 21 -18.18 -12.14 21.70
N ALA A 22 -16.89 -11.81 21.56
CA ALA A 22 -16.39 -10.44 21.72
C ALA A 22 -16.57 -9.56 20.46
N PHE A 23 -16.61 -10.16 19.27
CA PHE A 23 -16.64 -9.43 17.99
C PHE A 23 -17.97 -8.68 17.71
N TYR A 24 -19.07 -9.05 18.36
CA TYR A 24 -20.40 -8.45 18.10
C TYR A 24 -20.82 -7.36 19.10
N ALA A 25 -20.04 -7.13 20.16
CA ALA A 25 -20.42 -6.18 21.21
C ALA A 25 -19.84 -4.77 21.01
N ASP A 26 -18.81 -4.61 20.19
CA ASP A 26 -18.05 -3.37 20.11
C ASP A 26 -17.87 -2.89 18.67
N THR A 27 -18.66 -1.89 18.29
CA THR A 27 -18.56 -1.19 17.00
C THR A 27 -17.28 -0.35 16.87
N ASP A 28 -16.47 -0.26 17.92
CA ASP A 28 -15.22 0.51 17.97
C ASP A 28 -13.95 -0.36 17.75
N ALA A 29 -14.08 -1.64 17.35
CA ALA A 29 -12.95 -2.54 17.13
C ALA A 29 -12.14 -2.28 15.84
N ILE A 30 -12.01 -1.02 15.40
CA ILE A 30 -10.97 -0.58 14.47
C ILE A 30 -9.82 -0.07 15.35
N ALA A 31 -8.73 -0.85 15.42
CA ALA A 31 -7.53 -0.45 16.12
C ALA A 31 -7.11 0.96 15.67
N THR A 32 -7.26 1.93 16.57
CA THR A 32 -6.91 3.31 16.31
C THR A 32 -5.42 3.45 16.61
N VAL A 33 -4.62 3.72 15.57
CA VAL A 33 -3.19 4.04 15.72
C VAL A 33 -3.09 5.28 16.60
N THR A 34 -2.72 5.09 17.87
CA THR A 34 -2.37 6.17 18.78
C THR A 34 -0.88 6.08 19.09
N ASN A 35 -0.22 7.23 19.06
CA ASN A 35 1.21 7.37 19.32
C ASN A 35 1.44 7.12 20.82
N THR A 36 1.69 5.88 21.23
CA THR A 36 1.95 5.53 22.64
C THR A 36 3.22 4.70 22.78
N THR A 37 3.92 4.91 23.90
CA THR A 37 5.14 4.18 24.30
C THR A 37 4.80 2.84 24.97
N THR A 38 3.81 2.11 24.44
CA THR A 38 3.41 0.80 24.97
C THR A 38 4.47 -0.26 24.67
N PRO A 39 4.65 -1.28 25.53
CA PRO A 39 5.68 -2.31 25.37
C PRO A 39 5.59 -3.14 24.07
N ASP A 40 4.42 -3.13 23.42
CA ASP A 40 4.08 -3.97 22.25
C ASP A 40 3.99 -3.17 20.93
N ALA A 41 4.50 -1.93 20.90
CA ALA A 41 4.55 -1.15 19.68
C ALA A 41 5.63 -1.69 18.72
N VAL A 42 5.25 -1.97 17.48
CA VAL A 42 6.21 -2.36 16.43
C VAL A 42 7.03 -1.13 16.06
N ALA A 43 8.32 -1.19 16.33
CA ALA A 43 9.23 -0.16 15.87
C ALA A 43 9.14 -0.04 14.34
N LEU A 44 8.92 1.18 13.84
CA LEU A 44 9.07 1.45 12.42
C LEU A 44 10.49 1.08 12.02
N PRO A 45 10.66 0.46 10.83
CA PRO A 45 11.99 0.18 10.31
C PRO A 45 12.86 1.43 10.35
N SER A 46 14.17 1.22 10.57
CA SER A 46 15.15 2.29 10.56
C SER A 46 14.95 3.18 9.33
N PRO A 47 15.10 4.51 9.45
CA PRO A 47 15.05 5.38 8.28
C PRO A 47 15.99 4.93 7.15
N ASP A 48 17.10 4.27 7.49
CA ASP A 48 18.12 3.80 6.54
C ASP A 48 17.93 2.33 6.11
N ALA A 49 16.79 1.72 6.43
CA ALA A 49 16.45 0.38 5.96
C ALA A 49 16.41 0.34 4.41
N SER A 50 16.98 -0.72 3.86
CA SER A 50 16.90 -1.02 2.43
C SER A 50 15.47 -1.28 1.99
N THR A 51 15.16 -1.08 0.70
CA THR A 51 13.83 -1.42 0.17
C THR A 51 13.49 -2.88 0.42
N ALA A 52 14.45 -3.81 0.36
CA ALA A 52 14.22 -5.22 0.67
C ALA A 52 13.75 -5.46 2.12
N GLU A 53 14.38 -4.80 3.10
CA GLU A 53 13.95 -4.89 4.52
C GLU A 53 12.56 -4.30 4.73
N LEU A 54 12.27 -3.17 4.07
CA LEU A 54 10.94 -2.54 4.13
C LEU A 54 9.86 -3.44 3.51
N LEU A 55 10.15 -4.09 2.38
CA LEU A 55 9.22 -5.02 1.74
C LEU A 55 8.96 -6.24 2.61
N ALA A 56 9.99 -6.79 3.28
CA ALA A 56 9.81 -7.89 4.22
C ALA A 56 8.90 -7.50 5.40
N ALA A 57 9.08 -6.31 5.97
CA ALA A 57 8.23 -5.81 7.04
C ALA A 57 6.77 -5.59 6.58
N VAL A 58 6.58 -5.04 5.39
CA VAL A 58 5.24 -4.82 4.82
C VAL A 58 4.57 -6.14 4.44
N GLN A 59 5.33 -7.13 3.97
CA GLN A 59 4.81 -8.47 3.73
C GLN A 59 4.33 -9.13 5.02
N GLU A 60 5.11 -9.07 6.11
CA GLU A 60 4.66 -9.58 7.41
C GLU A 60 3.40 -8.84 7.90
N ALA A 61 3.32 -7.52 7.70
CA ALA A 61 2.12 -6.77 8.04
C ALA A 61 0.89 -7.20 7.22
N GLY A 62 1.07 -7.51 5.93
CA GLY A 62 0.04 -8.10 5.08
C GLY A 62 -0.40 -9.48 5.56
N HIS A 63 0.55 -10.34 5.96
CA HIS A 63 0.30 -11.68 6.50
C HIS A 63 -0.54 -11.64 7.78
N ARG A 64 -0.17 -10.73 8.68
CA ARG A 64 -0.86 -10.51 9.96
C ARG A 64 -2.12 -9.65 9.86
N ALA A 65 -2.44 -9.13 8.67
CA ALA A 65 -3.56 -8.24 8.43
C ALA A 65 -3.55 -6.99 9.33
N VAL A 66 -2.37 -6.39 9.52
CA VAL A 66 -2.17 -5.24 10.41
C VAL A 66 -2.97 -4.02 9.92
N PRO A 67 -3.90 -3.47 10.73
CA PRO A 67 -4.69 -2.31 10.35
C PRO A 67 -3.94 -1.00 10.66
N ALA A 68 -2.81 -0.76 9.99
CA ALA A 68 -2.01 0.45 10.21
C ALA A 68 -1.37 0.97 8.90
N PRO A 69 -1.03 2.27 8.82
CA PRO A 69 -0.39 2.87 7.64
C PRO A 69 1.11 2.51 7.53
N LEU A 70 1.50 1.26 7.77
CA LEU A 70 2.90 0.84 7.71
C LEU A 70 3.46 1.01 6.30
N SER A 71 2.72 0.54 5.30
CA SER A 71 3.16 0.56 3.90
C SER A 71 3.22 2.00 3.35
N GLU A 72 2.21 2.79 3.69
CA GLU A 72 2.07 4.21 3.36
C GLU A 72 3.22 5.00 3.97
N THR A 73 3.52 4.75 5.24
CA THR A 73 4.57 5.46 5.98
C THR A 73 5.95 5.06 5.49
N ALA A 74 6.25 3.75 5.50
CA ALA A 74 7.61 3.25 5.38
C ALA A 74 8.08 3.12 3.93
N LEU A 75 7.23 2.65 3.00
CA LEU A 75 7.63 2.44 1.60
C LEU A 75 7.39 3.66 0.71
N VAL A 76 6.43 4.53 1.06
CA VAL A 76 5.99 5.64 0.21
C VAL A 76 6.36 6.99 0.81
N ALA A 77 5.72 7.42 1.89
CA ALA A 77 5.82 8.78 2.40
C ALA A 77 7.24 9.14 2.86
N ARG A 78 7.87 8.30 3.70
CA ARG A 78 9.22 8.59 4.25
C ARG A 78 10.30 8.68 3.16
N PRO A 79 10.44 7.72 2.22
CA PRO A 79 11.41 7.85 1.15
C PRO A 79 11.20 9.08 0.27
N LEU A 80 9.94 9.43 -0.04
CA LEU A 80 9.63 10.59 -0.86
C LEU A 80 9.97 11.91 -0.15
N LEU A 81 9.66 12.04 1.15
CA LEU A 81 10.07 13.20 1.95
C LEU A 81 11.58 13.34 2.03
N ARG A 82 12.31 12.23 2.24
CA ARG A 82 13.79 12.22 2.25
C ARG A 82 14.35 12.68 0.90
N ARG A 83 13.83 12.15 -0.21
CA ARG A 83 14.27 12.53 -1.56
C ARG A 83 13.96 13.97 -1.90
N ALA A 84 12.85 14.51 -1.39
CA ALA A 84 12.49 15.91 -1.56
C ALA A 84 13.28 16.85 -0.62
N GLY A 85 14.01 16.32 0.37
CA GLY A 85 14.68 17.14 1.38
C GLY A 85 13.70 17.89 2.30
N LEU A 86 12.54 17.27 2.58
CA LEU A 86 11.58 17.77 3.56
C LEU A 86 11.73 17.07 4.92
N PRO A 87 11.32 17.72 6.01
CA PRO A 87 11.25 17.08 7.32
C PRO A 87 10.41 15.81 7.27
N VAL A 88 10.89 14.76 7.94
CA VAL A 88 10.19 13.48 8.05
C VAL A 88 9.61 13.36 9.46
N PRO A 89 8.28 13.47 9.64
CA PRO A 89 7.69 13.31 10.96
C PRO A 89 7.87 11.89 11.52
N ASP A 90 8.00 11.79 12.85
CA ASP A 90 8.24 10.52 13.55
C ASP A 90 6.99 9.62 13.68
N GLY A 91 5.82 10.09 13.22
CA GLY A 91 4.53 9.40 13.34
C GLY A 91 4.02 8.74 12.06
N PRO A 92 2.77 8.24 12.08
CA PRO A 92 2.13 7.65 10.90
C PRO A 92 1.96 8.69 9.81
N LEU A 93 2.28 8.30 8.57
CA LEU A 93 2.14 9.15 7.39
C LEU A 93 1.24 8.48 6.37
N SER A 94 0.55 9.30 5.60
CA SER A 94 -0.19 8.88 4.41
C SER A 94 0.38 9.56 3.17
N TYR A 95 -0.13 9.19 2.00
CA TYR A 95 0.21 9.82 0.75
C TYR A 95 -1.02 9.98 -0.15
N ALA A 96 -0.94 10.93 -1.09
CA ALA A 96 -1.91 11.09 -2.16
C ALA A 96 -1.19 11.52 -3.44
N ILE A 97 -1.41 10.81 -4.54
CA ILE A 97 -0.93 11.18 -5.87
C ILE A 97 -2.11 11.75 -6.64
N ALA A 98 -2.23 13.08 -6.66
CA ALA A 98 -3.42 13.80 -7.10
C ALA A 98 -3.07 14.84 -8.20
N PRO A 99 -2.80 14.38 -9.44
CA PRO A 99 -2.56 15.29 -10.57
C PRO A 99 -3.75 16.20 -10.89
N GLU A 100 -4.95 15.87 -10.43
CA GLU A 100 -6.20 16.60 -10.65
C GLU A 100 -6.43 17.81 -9.73
N LEU A 101 -5.57 18.03 -8.73
CA LEU A 101 -5.67 19.23 -7.89
C LEU A 101 -5.45 20.49 -8.70
N THR A 102 -6.22 21.54 -8.37
CA THR A 102 -5.95 22.89 -8.87
C THR A 102 -4.92 23.55 -7.96
N VAL A 103 -3.70 23.71 -8.45
CA VAL A 103 -2.60 24.35 -7.74
C VAL A 103 -2.30 25.71 -8.37
N ARG A 104 -2.28 26.76 -7.56
CA ARG A 104 -1.97 28.15 -7.97
C ARG A 104 -1.00 28.78 -6.98
N TYR A 105 -0.31 29.84 -7.37
CA TYR A 105 0.42 30.68 -6.42
C TYR A 105 -0.57 31.56 -5.65
N ALA A 106 -0.43 31.64 -4.32
CA ALA A 106 -1.30 32.45 -3.48
C ALA A 106 -1.04 33.95 -3.67
N HIS A 107 0.23 34.36 -3.83
CA HIS A 107 0.63 35.76 -3.90
C HIS A 107 1.49 36.10 -5.13
N PRO A 108 0.98 35.87 -6.36
CA PRO A 108 1.77 36.03 -7.59
C PRO A 108 2.29 37.44 -7.84
N ALA A 109 1.69 38.46 -7.21
CA ALA A 109 2.10 39.87 -7.32
C ALA A 109 3.05 40.34 -6.20
N ALA A 110 3.15 39.61 -5.08
CA ALA A 110 4.04 39.93 -3.97
C ALA A 110 5.34 39.09 -3.99
N SER A 111 5.38 38.03 -4.80
CA SER A 111 6.60 37.26 -5.04
C SER A 111 7.67 38.16 -5.69
N PRO A 112 8.91 38.19 -5.17
CA PRO A 112 10.00 39.03 -5.70
C PRO A 112 10.38 38.71 -7.15
N VAL A 113 9.87 37.61 -7.69
CA VAL A 113 10.12 37.12 -9.07
C VAL A 113 8.86 37.12 -9.96
N GLY A 114 7.69 37.52 -9.42
CA GLY A 114 6.40 37.52 -10.14
C GLY A 114 5.91 36.12 -10.56
N SER A 115 4.71 36.03 -11.17
CA SER A 115 4.12 34.74 -11.60
C SER A 115 4.96 33.93 -12.60
N ALA A 116 5.83 34.60 -13.37
CA ALA A 116 6.72 33.99 -14.35
C ALA A 116 8.04 33.49 -13.74
N GLY A 117 8.39 33.91 -12.53
CA GLY A 117 9.63 33.55 -11.86
C GLY A 117 9.48 32.65 -10.65
N CYS A 118 8.25 32.39 -10.17
CA CYS A 118 8.02 31.45 -9.07
C CYS A 118 8.46 30.03 -9.48
N LEU A 119 9.47 29.48 -8.80
CA LEU A 119 9.99 28.15 -9.10
C LEU A 119 9.15 27.02 -8.48
N GLY A 120 8.14 27.32 -7.67
CA GLY A 120 7.22 26.34 -7.08
C GLY A 120 7.42 26.05 -5.59
N ASP A 121 8.53 26.51 -5.02
CA ASP A 121 8.91 26.41 -3.59
C ASP A 121 9.25 27.78 -2.97
N ASP A 122 9.31 28.84 -3.77
CA ASP A 122 9.61 30.21 -3.33
C ASP A 122 8.40 30.97 -2.76
N ASP A 123 7.18 30.45 -2.92
CA ASP A 123 5.94 31.12 -2.53
C ASP A 123 4.91 30.11 -2.01
N THR A 124 3.94 30.63 -1.26
CA THR A 124 2.80 29.88 -0.75
C THR A 124 1.94 29.42 -1.93
N LEU A 125 1.57 28.13 -1.93
CA LEU A 125 0.63 27.59 -2.92
C LEU A 125 -0.79 27.63 -2.38
N LEU A 126 -1.73 28.01 -3.23
CA LEU A 126 -3.15 27.87 -3.01
C LEU A 126 -3.62 26.59 -3.72
N VAL A 127 -4.08 25.61 -2.94
CA VAL A 127 -4.48 24.28 -3.41
C VAL A 127 -5.98 24.09 -3.23
N THR A 128 -6.67 23.79 -4.32
CA THR A 128 -8.11 23.51 -4.32
C THR A 128 -8.40 22.17 -4.99
N GLY A 129 -9.26 21.36 -4.40
CA GLY A 129 -9.69 20.10 -4.98
C GLY A 129 -10.05 19.07 -3.91
N THR A 130 -10.10 17.81 -4.31
CA THR A 130 -10.34 16.70 -3.39
C THR A 130 -9.28 15.65 -3.59
N LEU A 131 -8.56 15.31 -2.53
CA LEU A 131 -7.74 14.11 -2.48
C LEU A 131 -8.68 12.95 -2.22
N ARG A 132 -8.77 12.01 -3.16
CA ARG A 132 -9.73 10.89 -3.06
C ARG A 132 -9.08 9.67 -2.44
N ARG A 133 -9.84 8.97 -1.60
CA ARG A 133 -9.49 7.66 -1.03
C ARG A 133 -8.08 7.61 -0.40
N VAL A 134 -7.69 8.68 0.29
CA VAL A 134 -6.40 8.80 0.97
C VAL A 134 -6.32 7.73 2.06
N PRO A 135 -5.37 6.78 1.97
CA PRO A 135 -5.29 5.68 2.92
C PRO A 135 -4.94 6.19 4.31
N TRP A 136 -5.70 5.78 5.33
CA TRP A 136 -5.39 6.11 6.73
C TRP A 136 -5.35 7.61 7.04
N ALA A 137 -6.00 8.46 6.24
CA ALA A 137 -5.89 9.92 6.38
C ALA A 137 -6.26 10.40 7.78
N ARG A 138 -7.39 9.94 8.34
CA ARG A 138 -7.86 10.33 9.68
C ARG A 138 -6.91 9.96 10.83
N THR A 139 -5.98 9.03 10.61
CA THR A 139 -5.00 8.58 11.61
C THR A 139 -3.58 9.06 11.30
N ALA A 140 -3.37 9.67 10.14
CA ALA A 140 -2.05 10.13 9.72
C ALA A 140 -1.71 11.47 10.38
N LEU A 141 -0.46 11.62 10.80
CA LEU A 141 0.08 12.88 11.29
C LEU A 141 0.21 13.90 10.15
N ALA A 142 0.56 13.42 8.95
CA ALA A 142 0.62 14.22 7.75
C ALA A 142 0.34 13.36 6.51
N VAL A 143 -0.19 14.01 5.47
CA VAL A 143 -0.38 13.44 4.13
C VAL A 143 0.66 14.04 3.20
N VAL A 144 1.47 13.18 2.58
CA VAL A 144 2.42 13.58 1.53
C VAL A 144 1.69 13.63 0.20
N VAL A 145 1.51 14.83 -0.34
CA VAL A 145 0.73 15.06 -1.56
C VAL A 145 1.68 15.34 -2.72
N LEU A 146 1.49 14.61 -3.81
CA LEU A 146 2.16 14.87 -5.09
C LEU A 146 1.12 15.36 -6.09
N ALA A 147 1.34 16.55 -6.65
CA ALA A 147 0.38 17.19 -7.54
C ALA A 147 1.09 17.83 -8.76
N ALA A 148 0.33 18.03 -9.83
CA ALA A 148 0.76 18.87 -10.93
C ALA A 148 0.63 20.34 -10.51
N ALA A 149 1.62 21.17 -10.83
CA ALA A 149 1.58 22.62 -10.62
C ALA A 149 2.04 23.36 -11.90
N PRO A 150 1.80 24.68 -12.01
CA PRO A 150 2.10 25.45 -13.22
C PRO A 150 3.56 25.34 -13.68
N SER A 151 4.49 25.25 -12.74
CA SER A 151 5.93 25.13 -13.01
C SER A 151 6.42 23.67 -12.99
N GLY A 152 5.54 22.66 -13.06
CA GLY A 152 5.89 21.24 -12.98
C GLY A 152 5.39 20.58 -11.69
N PRO A 153 5.70 19.29 -11.46
CA PRO A 153 5.17 18.58 -10.32
C PRO A 153 5.78 19.09 -9.01
N VAL A 154 4.96 19.11 -7.97
CA VAL A 154 5.34 19.50 -6.61
C VAL A 154 4.99 18.38 -5.64
N LEU A 155 5.77 18.31 -4.58
CA LEU A 155 5.49 17.52 -3.38
C LEU A 155 5.32 18.49 -2.22
N PHE A 156 4.25 18.31 -1.45
CA PHE A 156 4.04 19.06 -0.23
C PHE A 156 3.38 18.19 0.85
N THR A 157 3.40 18.66 2.08
CA THR A 157 2.73 18.02 3.22
C THR A 157 1.55 18.84 3.68
N LEU A 158 0.47 18.18 4.10
CA LEU A 158 -0.61 18.80 4.86
C LEU A 158 -0.98 17.93 6.05
N THR A 159 -1.52 18.53 7.10
CA THR A 159 -2.15 17.80 8.20
C THR A 159 -3.63 17.57 7.86
N PRO A 160 -4.22 16.39 8.15
CA PRO A 160 -5.59 16.08 7.73
C PRO A 160 -6.66 17.05 8.25
N ASP A 161 -6.42 17.71 9.39
CA ASP A 161 -7.30 18.71 10.02
C ASP A 161 -7.36 20.05 9.27
N GLN A 162 -6.44 20.29 8.33
CA GLN A 162 -6.47 21.43 7.41
C GLN A 162 -7.49 21.25 6.28
N ALA A 163 -8.09 20.06 6.15
CA ALA A 163 -9.05 19.71 5.12
C ALA A 163 -10.41 19.33 5.73
N VAL A 164 -11.47 19.41 4.93
CA VAL A 164 -12.75 18.78 5.30
C VAL A 164 -12.66 17.30 4.97
N LEU A 165 -12.51 16.48 6.01
CA LEU A 165 -12.42 15.02 5.89
C LEU A 165 -13.81 14.40 5.77
N THR A 166 -14.02 13.59 4.72
CA THR A 166 -15.20 12.74 4.57
C THR A 166 -14.80 11.28 4.80
N PRO A 167 -15.28 10.65 5.89
CA PRO A 167 -14.98 9.26 6.22
C PRO A 167 -15.36 8.29 5.10
N ALA A 168 -14.43 7.42 4.71
CA ALA A 168 -14.72 6.28 3.85
C ALA A 168 -13.80 5.09 4.14
N THR A 169 -14.17 3.92 3.65
CA THR A 169 -13.41 2.67 3.83
C THR A 169 -13.27 1.90 2.53
N ASN A 170 -12.37 0.93 2.51
CA ASN A 170 -12.30 -0.08 1.46
C ASN A 170 -13.07 -1.36 1.83
N LEU A 171 -13.00 -2.37 0.97
CA LEU A 171 -13.68 -3.66 1.18
C LEU A 171 -13.21 -4.39 2.45
N ALA A 172 -11.98 -4.14 2.89
CA ALA A 172 -11.40 -4.68 4.11
C ALA A 172 -11.67 -3.79 5.34
N GLU A 173 -12.58 -2.82 5.24
CA GLU A 173 -12.93 -1.87 6.29
C GLU A 173 -11.77 -0.94 6.71
N GLU A 174 -10.70 -0.86 5.90
CA GLU A 174 -9.56 0.04 6.16
C GLU A 174 -9.89 1.48 5.71
N PRO A 175 -9.45 2.51 6.44
CA PRO A 175 -9.76 3.91 6.09
C PRO A 175 -9.22 4.32 4.72
N ARG A 176 -10.08 4.93 3.90
CA ARG A 176 -9.79 5.50 2.58
C ARG A 176 -10.58 6.78 2.42
N ASP A 177 -10.16 7.80 3.16
CA ASP A 177 -10.91 9.03 3.37
C ASP A 177 -10.77 9.99 2.19
N ASP A 178 -11.81 10.79 1.93
CA ASP A 178 -11.69 11.91 1.01
C ASP A 178 -11.32 13.17 1.81
N LEU A 179 -10.30 13.91 1.35
CA LEU A 179 -9.91 15.20 1.93
C LEU A 179 -10.24 16.32 0.96
N HIS A 180 -11.22 17.15 1.31
CA HIS A 180 -11.60 18.30 0.50
C HIS A 180 -10.81 19.55 0.92
N LEU A 181 -10.06 20.11 -0.03
CA LEU A 181 -9.20 21.28 0.13
C LEU A 181 -9.93 22.51 -0.43
N ALA A 182 -10.44 23.35 0.46
CA ALA A 182 -11.17 24.57 0.12
C ALA A 182 -10.20 25.76 0.00
N ALA A 183 -9.39 25.79 -1.06
CA ALA A 183 -8.36 26.81 -1.29
C ALA A 183 -7.38 26.92 -0.11
N LEU A 184 -6.74 25.80 0.20
CA LEU A 184 -5.79 25.69 1.29
C LEU A 184 -4.46 26.35 0.90
N GLU A 185 -3.96 27.24 1.75
CA GLU A 185 -2.61 27.82 1.62
C GLU A 185 -1.56 26.88 2.23
N ILE A 186 -0.65 26.42 1.39
CA ILE A 186 0.50 25.60 1.79
C ILE A 186 1.74 26.49 1.80
N PRO A 187 2.41 26.67 2.96
CA PRO A 187 3.60 27.52 3.04
C PRO A 187 4.76 26.99 2.20
N ALA A 188 5.53 27.90 1.60
CA ALA A 188 6.75 27.62 0.83
C ALA A 188 7.69 26.60 1.51
N ALA A 189 7.85 26.70 2.84
CA ALA A 189 8.70 25.81 3.62
C ALA A 189 8.31 24.32 3.53
N GLN A 190 7.04 24.02 3.25
CA GLN A 190 6.47 22.66 3.17
C GLN A 190 6.38 22.13 1.74
N ILE A 191 6.81 22.91 0.74
CA ILE A 191 6.68 22.57 -0.67
C ILE A 191 8.06 22.33 -1.26
N ARG A 192 8.16 21.33 -2.13
CA ARG A 192 9.32 21.11 -2.99
C ARG A 192 8.86 20.87 -4.40
N ARG A 193 9.47 21.56 -5.36
CA ARG A 193 9.40 21.12 -6.74
C ARG A 193 10.13 19.80 -6.86
N ILE A 194 9.53 18.87 -7.57
CA ILE A 194 10.10 17.55 -7.80
C ILE A 194 10.31 17.32 -9.28
N SER A 195 11.17 16.37 -9.61
CA SER A 195 11.34 15.95 -10.99
C SER A 195 10.20 15.00 -11.40
N PRO A 196 9.87 14.90 -12.70
CA PRO A 196 8.93 13.89 -13.19
C PRO A 196 9.32 12.46 -12.79
N GLU A 197 10.61 12.17 -12.66
CA GLU A 197 11.13 10.87 -12.23
C GLU A 197 10.78 10.57 -10.77
N LEU A 198 10.80 11.56 -9.88
CA LEU A 198 10.38 11.37 -8.48
C LEU A 198 8.87 11.20 -8.36
N LEU A 199 8.08 11.91 -9.18
CA LEU A 199 6.63 11.67 -9.26
C LEU A 199 6.34 10.24 -9.74
N ASP A 200 7.11 9.75 -10.70
CA ASP A 200 6.94 8.38 -11.18
C ASP A 200 7.38 7.34 -10.14
N GLU A 201 8.51 7.55 -9.48
CA GLU A 201 8.95 6.72 -8.35
C GLU A 201 7.90 6.63 -7.26
N ALA A 202 7.17 7.70 -6.96
CA ALA A 202 6.07 7.66 -6.00
C ALA A 202 4.98 6.66 -6.42
N ARG A 203 4.63 6.60 -7.72
CA ARG A 203 3.68 5.62 -8.25
C ARG A 203 4.23 4.20 -8.16
N LEU A 204 5.52 4.01 -8.44
CA LEU A 204 6.18 2.70 -8.32
C LEU A 204 6.20 2.22 -6.86
N ARG A 205 6.56 3.10 -5.91
CA ARG A 205 6.57 2.81 -4.48
C ARG A 205 5.17 2.44 -3.97
N ALA A 206 4.16 3.21 -4.33
CA ALA A 206 2.77 2.96 -3.95
C ALA A 206 2.28 1.59 -4.46
N ALA A 207 2.52 1.28 -5.74
CA ALA A 207 2.16 -0.01 -6.30
C ALA A 207 2.92 -1.17 -5.67
N LEU A 208 4.23 -1.04 -5.48
CA LEU A 208 5.02 -2.12 -4.86
C LEU A 208 4.61 -2.35 -3.40
N ALA A 209 4.25 -1.29 -2.67
CA ALA A 209 3.72 -1.38 -1.31
C ALA A 209 2.44 -2.23 -1.25
N ARG A 210 1.50 -2.02 -2.18
CA ARG A 210 0.30 -2.88 -2.31
C ARG A 210 0.66 -4.31 -2.70
N SER A 211 1.58 -4.50 -3.64
CA SER A 211 2.03 -5.84 -4.04
C SER A 211 2.64 -6.63 -2.86
N ALA A 212 3.43 -5.98 -2.00
CA ALA A 212 4.01 -6.60 -0.82
C ALA A 212 2.96 -6.98 0.22
N LEU A 213 1.98 -6.10 0.46
CA LEU A 213 0.83 -6.41 1.31
C LEU A 213 0.04 -7.61 0.77
N ILE A 214 -0.22 -7.65 -0.54
CA ILE A 214 -0.87 -8.78 -1.22
C ILE A 214 -0.05 -10.07 -1.05
N ALA A 215 1.28 -10.03 -1.18
CA ALA A 215 2.15 -11.19 -0.98
C ALA A 215 1.97 -11.79 0.43
N GLY A 216 1.93 -10.94 1.46
CA GLY A 216 1.70 -11.38 2.83
C GLY A 216 0.31 -11.99 3.03
N ALA A 217 -0.73 -11.31 2.53
CA ALA A 217 -2.10 -11.82 2.63
C ALA A 217 -2.29 -13.14 1.85
N ALA A 218 -1.56 -13.32 0.75
CA ALA A 218 -1.54 -14.57 -0.02
C ALA A 218 -0.95 -15.73 0.79
N GLU A 219 0.18 -15.51 1.46
CA GLU A 219 0.78 -16.49 2.37
C GLU A 219 -0.17 -16.82 3.53
N ARG A 220 -0.86 -15.82 4.08
CA ARG A 220 -1.87 -16.05 5.12
C ARG A 220 -3.00 -16.94 4.63
N CYS A 221 -3.43 -16.78 3.38
CA CYS A 221 -4.42 -17.67 2.77
C CYS A 221 -3.91 -19.10 2.64
N VAL A 222 -2.63 -19.29 2.27
CA VAL A 222 -1.98 -20.62 2.24
C VAL A 222 -2.01 -21.25 3.62
N ASP A 223 -1.50 -20.57 4.65
CA ASP A 223 -1.39 -21.10 6.01
C ASP A 223 -2.75 -21.53 6.57
N LEU A 224 -3.75 -20.66 6.43
CA LEU A 224 -5.11 -20.94 6.89
C LEU A 224 -5.73 -22.12 6.14
N THR A 225 -5.52 -22.19 4.83
CA THR A 225 -6.08 -23.26 3.99
C THR A 225 -5.46 -24.60 4.30
N VAL A 226 -4.13 -24.69 4.38
CA VAL A 226 -3.41 -25.93 4.70
C VAL A 226 -3.78 -26.42 6.11
N ALA A 227 -3.89 -25.51 7.08
CA ALA A 227 -4.35 -25.86 8.42
C ALA A 227 -5.79 -26.41 8.40
N HIS A 228 -6.70 -25.73 7.69
CA HIS A 228 -8.11 -26.13 7.58
C HIS A 228 -8.28 -27.51 6.94
N THR A 229 -7.68 -27.74 5.78
CA THR A 229 -7.81 -29.00 5.02
C THR A 229 -7.16 -30.19 5.72
N THR A 230 -6.12 -29.94 6.53
CA THR A 230 -5.46 -30.96 7.33
C THR A 230 -6.30 -31.34 8.55
N ALA A 231 -6.90 -30.36 9.23
CA ALA A 231 -7.72 -30.63 10.42
C ALA A 231 -9.12 -31.16 10.07
N ARG A 232 -9.71 -30.72 8.95
CA ARG A 232 -11.09 -31.06 8.58
C ARG A 232 -11.18 -32.48 8.04
N THR A 233 -11.94 -33.33 8.72
CA THR A 233 -12.22 -34.71 8.29
C THR A 233 -13.59 -34.81 7.62
N GLN A 234 -13.63 -35.35 6.40
CA GLN A 234 -14.86 -35.74 5.70
C GLN A 234 -14.66 -37.06 4.97
N PHE A 235 -15.75 -37.83 4.84
CA PHE A 235 -15.71 -39.17 4.23
C PHE A 235 -14.62 -40.08 4.84
N GLY A 236 -14.48 -39.99 6.18
CA GLY A 236 -13.58 -40.86 6.96
C GLY A 236 -12.09 -40.49 6.92
N ARG A 237 -11.69 -39.36 6.33
CA ARG A 237 -10.28 -38.90 6.33
C ARG A 237 -10.13 -37.37 6.19
N PRO A 238 -8.95 -36.80 6.49
CA PRO A 238 -8.68 -35.38 6.26
C PRO A 238 -8.90 -34.95 4.80
N LEU A 239 -9.34 -33.70 4.58
CA LEU A 239 -9.52 -33.14 3.23
C LEU A 239 -8.21 -33.13 2.43
N SER A 240 -7.06 -32.89 3.08
CA SER A 240 -5.74 -32.93 2.45
C SER A 240 -5.34 -34.31 1.88
N ARG A 241 -6.13 -35.37 2.11
CA ARG A 241 -5.92 -36.70 1.52
C ARG A 241 -6.62 -36.89 0.16
N PHE A 242 -7.47 -35.97 -0.27
CA PHE A 242 -8.13 -36.04 -1.58
C PHE A 242 -7.27 -35.37 -2.66
N GLN A 243 -7.09 -36.02 -3.82
CA GLN A 243 -6.22 -35.51 -4.89
C GLN A 243 -6.66 -34.14 -5.43
N ALA A 244 -7.97 -33.93 -5.60
CA ALA A 244 -8.50 -32.63 -6.04
C ALA A 244 -8.15 -31.50 -5.06
N VAL A 245 -8.20 -31.76 -3.75
CA VAL A 245 -7.80 -30.78 -2.72
C VAL A 245 -6.31 -30.47 -2.84
N LYS A 246 -5.46 -31.50 -2.97
CA LYS A 246 -4.01 -31.32 -3.12
C LYS A 246 -3.63 -30.50 -4.36
N GLN A 247 -4.33 -30.70 -5.47
CA GLN A 247 -4.10 -29.96 -6.70
C GLN A 247 -4.44 -28.47 -6.53
N GLU A 248 -5.58 -28.16 -5.92
CA GLU A 248 -5.95 -26.77 -5.62
C GLU A 248 -4.99 -26.15 -4.59
N GLU A 249 -4.58 -26.88 -3.54
CA GLU A 249 -3.58 -26.40 -2.58
C GLU A 249 -2.23 -26.11 -3.25
N ALA A 250 -1.77 -26.99 -4.13
CA ALA A 250 -0.54 -26.77 -4.88
C ALA A 250 -0.62 -25.49 -5.71
N ARG A 251 -1.75 -25.25 -6.38
CA ARG A 251 -1.99 -24.03 -7.15
C ARG A 251 -2.03 -22.78 -6.28
N LEU A 252 -2.68 -22.86 -5.11
CA LEU A 252 -2.70 -21.75 -4.14
C LEU A 252 -1.29 -21.39 -3.66
N ILE A 253 -0.47 -22.39 -3.34
CA ILE A 253 0.91 -22.21 -2.93
C ILE A 253 1.76 -21.62 -4.06
N GLU A 254 1.56 -22.10 -5.29
CA GLU A 254 2.23 -21.59 -6.49
C GLU A 254 1.93 -20.11 -6.72
N GLU A 255 0.64 -19.72 -6.71
CA GLU A 255 0.24 -18.32 -6.86
C GLU A 255 0.86 -17.42 -5.79
N ALA A 256 0.81 -17.82 -4.51
CA ALA A 256 1.43 -17.06 -3.43
C ALA A 256 2.95 -16.95 -3.60
N ALA A 257 3.62 -18.02 -4.05
CA ALA A 257 5.06 -18.02 -4.31
C ALA A 257 5.44 -17.11 -5.49
N LEU A 258 4.63 -17.08 -6.56
CA LEU A 258 4.83 -16.19 -7.71
C LEU A 258 4.73 -14.73 -7.30
N VAL A 259 3.70 -14.36 -6.53
CA VAL A 259 3.53 -12.98 -6.03
C VAL A 259 4.74 -12.56 -5.17
N ARG A 260 5.13 -13.41 -4.20
CA ARG A 260 6.30 -13.14 -3.35
C ARG A 260 7.58 -12.96 -4.16
N ALA A 261 7.85 -13.86 -5.09
CA ALA A 261 9.05 -13.81 -5.92
C ALA A 261 9.09 -12.51 -6.75
N ALA A 262 7.96 -12.11 -7.34
CA ALA A 262 7.88 -10.88 -8.13
C ALA A 262 8.10 -9.62 -7.27
N VAL A 263 7.55 -9.57 -6.06
CA VAL A 263 7.79 -8.48 -5.10
C VAL A 263 9.26 -8.40 -4.70
N GLN A 264 9.86 -9.54 -4.34
CA GLN A 264 11.27 -9.60 -3.95
C GLN A 264 12.20 -9.17 -5.09
N ALA A 265 11.90 -9.58 -6.33
CA ALA A 265 12.67 -9.20 -7.51
C ALA A 265 12.64 -7.68 -7.80
N ALA A 266 11.62 -6.96 -7.33
CA ALA A 266 11.48 -5.52 -7.52
C ALA A 266 12.24 -4.66 -6.49
N ALA A 267 12.77 -5.26 -5.42
CA ALA A 267 13.45 -4.53 -4.34
C ALA A 267 14.66 -3.73 -4.84
N THR A 268 15.65 -4.42 -5.41
CA THR A 268 16.88 -3.80 -5.92
C THR A 268 16.61 -2.85 -7.10
N PRO A 269 15.79 -3.23 -8.11
CA PRO A 269 15.46 -2.31 -9.20
C PRO A 269 14.86 -1.00 -8.70
N LEU A 270 13.96 -1.03 -7.70
CA LEU A 270 13.35 0.19 -7.15
C LEU A 270 14.38 1.14 -6.52
N ASP A 271 15.41 0.62 -5.83
CA ASP A 271 16.48 1.43 -5.25
C ASP A 271 17.36 2.09 -6.33
N THR A 272 17.61 1.38 -7.44
CA THR A 272 18.43 1.91 -8.56
C THR A 272 17.66 2.83 -9.51
N GLY A 273 16.33 2.72 -9.55
CA GLY A 273 15.46 3.50 -10.43
C GLY A 273 15.53 3.09 -11.92
N GLY A 274 15.05 3.99 -12.78
CA GLY A 274 15.10 3.82 -14.23
C GLY A 274 14.19 2.70 -14.78
N ALA A 275 14.50 2.23 -15.99
CA ALA A 275 13.66 1.27 -16.72
C ALA A 275 13.53 -0.08 -15.99
N ALA A 276 14.56 -0.51 -15.25
CA ALA A 276 14.53 -1.73 -14.46
C ALA A 276 13.49 -1.65 -13.32
N ALA A 277 13.43 -0.52 -12.60
CA ALA A 277 12.44 -0.28 -11.56
C ALA A 277 11.01 -0.37 -12.13
N HIS A 278 10.76 0.30 -13.25
CA HIS A 278 9.47 0.26 -13.92
C HIS A 278 9.06 -1.17 -14.29
N PHE A 279 9.94 -1.92 -14.95
CA PHE A 279 9.64 -3.28 -15.38
C PHE A 279 9.33 -4.18 -14.18
N ALA A 280 10.22 -4.20 -13.17
CA ALA A 280 10.08 -5.09 -12.04
C ALA A 280 8.84 -4.78 -11.18
N VAL A 281 8.57 -3.50 -10.91
CA VAL A 281 7.38 -3.09 -10.14
C VAL A 281 6.09 -3.32 -10.92
N ALA A 282 6.06 -3.03 -12.22
CA ALA A 282 4.89 -3.28 -13.04
C ALA A 282 4.60 -4.77 -13.15
N ALA A 283 5.62 -5.61 -13.30
CA ALA A 283 5.49 -7.07 -13.27
C ALA A 283 4.96 -7.55 -11.91
N ALA A 284 5.54 -7.06 -10.80
CA ALA A 284 5.11 -7.40 -9.45
C ALA A 284 3.65 -7.03 -9.18
N LYS A 285 3.23 -5.80 -9.53
CA LYS A 285 1.85 -5.36 -9.33
C LYS A 285 0.86 -6.05 -10.25
N THR A 286 1.23 -6.34 -11.50
CA THR A 286 0.40 -7.13 -12.42
C THR A 286 0.18 -8.54 -11.86
N GLN A 287 1.27 -9.23 -11.49
CA GLN A 287 1.19 -10.58 -10.92
C GLN A 287 0.38 -10.60 -9.62
N ALA A 288 0.66 -9.69 -8.68
CA ALA A 288 -0.06 -9.58 -7.41
C ALA A 288 -1.56 -9.37 -7.63
N SER A 289 -1.92 -8.47 -8.54
CA SER A 289 -3.32 -8.12 -8.80
C SER A 289 -4.08 -9.24 -9.53
N ALA A 290 -3.40 -9.99 -10.41
CA ALA A 290 -3.97 -11.15 -11.09
C ALA A 290 -4.18 -12.33 -10.14
N SER A 291 -3.15 -12.69 -9.36
CA SER A 291 -3.17 -13.81 -8.42
C SER A 291 -4.19 -13.61 -7.29
N ALA A 292 -4.47 -12.37 -6.88
CA ALA A 292 -5.40 -12.07 -5.78
C ALA A 292 -6.77 -12.76 -5.94
N ALA A 293 -7.32 -12.76 -7.16
CA ALA A 293 -8.61 -13.38 -7.44
C ALA A 293 -8.56 -14.91 -7.30
N GLU A 294 -7.50 -15.52 -7.86
CA GLU A 294 -7.34 -16.97 -7.90
C GLU A 294 -7.04 -17.54 -6.50
N ILE A 295 -6.17 -16.86 -5.75
CA ILE A 295 -5.87 -17.16 -4.34
C ILE A 295 -7.16 -17.14 -3.51
N ALA A 296 -7.95 -16.06 -3.62
CA ALA A 296 -9.20 -15.95 -2.88
C ALA A 296 -10.20 -17.04 -3.29
N ARG A 297 -10.33 -17.32 -4.60
CA ARG A 297 -11.21 -18.36 -5.13
C ARG A 297 -10.86 -19.74 -4.54
N ILE A 298 -9.59 -20.14 -4.60
CA ILE A 298 -9.14 -21.44 -4.10
C ILE A 298 -9.34 -21.53 -2.59
N ALA A 299 -8.90 -20.52 -1.84
CA ALA A 299 -8.98 -20.54 -0.39
C ALA A 299 -10.45 -20.66 0.08
N HIS A 300 -11.37 -19.87 -0.49
CA HIS A 300 -12.79 -19.97 -0.16
C HIS A 300 -13.39 -21.33 -0.57
N GLN A 301 -13.03 -21.85 -1.74
CA GLN A 301 -13.50 -23.16 -2.21
C GLN A 301 -13.11 -24.28 -1.25
N LEU A 302 -11.87 -24.28 -0.74
CA LEU A 302 -11.37 -25.32 0.16
C LEU A 302 -11.89 -25.21 1.60
N HIS A 303 -12.28 -24.01 2.04
CA HIS A 303 -12.95 -23.81 3.33
C HIS A 303 -14.48 -24.03 3.27
N GLY A 304 -15.07 -23.99 2.08
CA GLY A 304 -16.51 -24.09 1.88
C GLY A 304 -17.29 -22.98 2.58
N ALA A 305 -18.47 -23.31 3.10
CA ALA A 305 -19.35 -22.32 3.74
C ALA A 305 -18.73 -21.62 4.97
N LEU A 306 -17.73 -22.21 5.64
CA LEU A 306 -17.05 -21.55 6.76
C LEU A 306 -16.21 -20.36 6.29
N GLY A 307 -15.56 -20.48 5.13
CA GLY A 307 -14.62 -19.49 4.59
C GLY A 307 -15.27 -18.13 4.30
N ILE A 308 -16.56 -18.11 4.00
CA ILE A 308 -17.33 -16.89 3.70
C ILE A 308 -17.90 -16.20 4.95
N THR A 309 -17.78 -16.82 6.13
CA THR A 309 -18.31 -16.24 7.37
C THR A 309 -17.30 -15.32 8.05
N ARG A 310 -17.81 -14.34 8.82
CA ARG A 310 -16.99 -13.56 9.77
C ARG A 310 -16.49 -14.40 10.97
N LEU A 311 -16.79 -15.70 11.04
CA LEU A 311 -16.30 -16.58 12.12
C LEU A 311 -14.93 -17.19 11.81
N HIS A 312 -14.43 -17.04 10.58
CA HIS A 312 -13.14 -17.58 10.16
C HIS A 312 -12.21 -16.45 9.72
N PRO A 313 -10.93 -16.41 10.15
CA PRO A 313 -10.01 -15.31 9.84
C PRO A 313 -9.64 -15.18 8.36
N LEU A 314 -10.03 -16.13 7.50
CA LEU A 314 -9.77 -16.10 6.06
C LEU A 314 -10.31 -14.81 5.41
N HIS A 315 -11.47 -14.33 5.84
CA HIS A 315 -12.06 -13.13 5.27
C HIS A 315 -11.16 -11.89 5.44
N LEU A 316 -10.37 -11.81 6.53
CA LEU A 316 -9.44 -10.71 6.78
C LEU A 316 -8.34 -10.62 5.71
N ALA A 317 -7.83 -11.77 5.26
CA ALA A 317 -6.83 -11.83 4.20
C ALA A 317 -7.49 -11.60 2.82
N THR A 318 -8.60 -12.28 2.54
CA THR A 318 -9.20 -12.23 1.19
C THR A 318 -9.86 -10.88 0.85
N THR A 319 -10.49 -10.19 1.80
CA THR A 319 -11.03 -8.84 1.55
C THR A 319 -9.93 -7.83 1.26
N ARG A 320 -8.76 -7.98 1.89
CA ARG A 320 -7.56 -7.18 1.63
C ARG A 320 -6.95 -7.48 0.28
N LEU A 321 -6.85 -8.76 -0.12
CA LEU A 321 -6.46 -9.13 -1.49
C LEU A 321 -7.34 -8.42 -2.53
N TRP A 322 -8.65 -8.46 -2.35
CA TRP A 322 -9.62 -7.82 -3.24
C TRP A 322 -9.56 -6.29 -3.19
N SER A 323 -9.23 -5.69 -2.06
CA SER A 323 -9.09 -4.25 -1.98
C SER A 323 -7.81 -3.75 -2.64
N TRP A 324 -6.68 -4.34 -2.28
CA TRP A 324 -5.36 -3.82 -2.68
C TRP A 324 -5.03 -4.10 -4.14
N ARG A 325 -5.68 -5.08 -4.78
CA ARG A 325 -5.47 -5.38 -6.20
C ARG A 325 -5.86 -4.21 -7.12
N ASP A 326 -6.81 -3.37 -6.71
CA ASP A 326 -7.30 -2.23 -7.51
C ASP A 326 -6.73 -0.88 -7.01
N GLU A 327 -6.07 -0.87 -5.85
CA GLU A 327 -5.38 0.31 -5.32
C GLU A 327 -4.04 0.54 -6.04
N ASP A 328 -3.70 1.82 -6.22
CA ASP A 328 -2.45 2.27 -6.85
C ASP A 328 -2.24 1.74 -8.28
N GLY A 329 -3.36 1.53 -8.98
CA GLY A 329 -3.44 0.99 -10.34
C GLY A 329 -3.76 -0.50 -10.33
N ASP A 330 -4.77 -0.88 -11.11
CA ASP A 330 -5.19 -2.26 -11.29
C ASP A 330 -4.24 -3.07 -12.21
N GLU A 331 -4.55 -4.35 -12.37
CA GLU A 331 -3.81 -5.26 -13.25
C GLU A 331 -3.65 -4.73 -14.68
N THR A 332 -4.72 -4.17 -15.26
CA THR A 332 -4.71 -3.71 -16.66
C THR A 332 -3.84 -2.46 -16.81
N TYR A 333 -3.93 -1.53 -15.86
CA TYR A 333 -3.09 -0.34 -15.82
C TYR A 333 -1.61 -0.71 -15.82
N TRP A 334 -1.19 -1.61 -14.93
CA TRP A 334 0.21 -2.01 -14.81
C TRP A 334 0.68 -2.90 -15.98
N ALA A 335 -0.18 -3.77 -16.52
CA ALA A 335 0.11 -4.55 -17.72
C ALA A 335 0.35 -3.64 -18.94
N HIS A 336 -0.48 -2.60 -19.13
CA HIS A 336 -0.26 -1.62 -20.20
C HIS A 336 1.05 -0.85 -20.02
N ARG A 337 1.39 -0.46 -18.78
CA ARG A 337 2.67 0.21 -18.50
C ARG A 337 3.87 -0.69 -18.76
N LEU A 338 3.78 -1.97 -18.38
CA LEU A 338 4.79 -2.99 -18.65
C LEU A 338 4.99 -3.22 -20.14
N ALA A 339 3.89 -3.27 -20.91
CA ALA A 339 3.90 -3.54 -22.34
C ALA A 339 4.30 -2.33 -23.19
N ARG A 340 4.11 -1.10 -22.71
CA ARG A 340 4.37 0.15 -23.48
C ARG A 340 5.77 0.25 -24.12
N PRO A 341 6.88 -0.09 -23.45
CA PRO A 341 8.20 -0.07 -24.09
C PRO A 341 8.45 -1.25 -25.03
N LEU A 342 7.61 -2.29 -24.98
CA LEU A 342 7.77 -3.50 -25.78
C LEU A 342 7.14 -3.34 -27.16
N THR A 343 7.89 -3.77 -28.16
CA THR A 343 7.47 -3.91 -29.55
C THR A 343 7.61 -5.38 -29.95
N ALA A 344 6.99 -5.79 -31.06
CA ALA A 344 7.14 -7.16 -31.57
C ALA A 344 8.61 -7.57 -31.76
N THR A 345 9.49 -6.61 -32.07
CA THR A 345 10.92 -6.83 -32.27
C THR A 345 11.74 -6.81 -30.98
N THR A 346 11.26 -6.16 -29.92
CA THR A 346 11.98 -6.04 -28.64
C THR A 346 11.49 -7.02 -27.57
N LEU A 347 10.31 -7.63 -27.76
CA LEU A 347 9.73 -8.58 -26.81
C LEU A 347 10.63 -9.79 -26.55
N TRP A 348 11.05 -10.50 -27.60
CA TRP A 348 11.83 -11.73 -27.44
C TRP A 348 13.22 -11.47 -26.84
N PRO A 349 13.99 -10.45 -27.29
CA PRO A 349 15.23 -10.06 -26.60
C PRO A 349 14.99 -9.70 -25.13
N ALA A 350 13.97 -8.90 -24.81
CA ALA A 350 13.68 -8.50 -23.42
C ALA A 350 13.39 -9.72 -22.50
N LEU A 351 12.76 -10.76 -23.03
CA LEU A 351 12.46 -12.00 -22.27
C LEU A 351 13.66 -12.95 -22.12
N THR A 352 14.67 -12.85 -23.00
CA THR A 352 15.73 -13.87 -23.12
C THR A 352 17.14 -13.36 -22.85
N THR A 353 17.37 -12.05 -22.86
CA THR A 353 18.73 -11.46 -22.82
C THR A 353 19.17 -10.90 -21.47
N THR A 354 18.37 -10.98 -20.41
CA THR A 354 18.80 -10.63 -19.04
C THR A 354 18.28 -11.63 -18.00
N PRO A 355 19.17 -12.41 -17.33
CA PRO A 355 18.85 -13.16 -16.13
C PRO A 355 18.65 -12.28 -14.89
#